data_AF-A0A7K0S0J4-F1
#
_entry.id   AF-A0A7K0S0J4-F1
#
_cell.length_a   1.000
_cell.length_b   1.000
_cell.length_c   1.000
_cell.angle_alpha   90.00
_cell.angle_beta   90.00
_cell.angle_gamma   90.00
#
_symmetry.space_group_name_H-M   'P 1'
#
loop_
_entity.id
_entity.type
_entity.pdbx_description
1 polymer ?
#
loop_
_entity_poly.entity_id
_entity_poly.type
_entity_poly.pdbx_seq_one_letter_code
_entity_poly.pdbx_strand_id
1 'polypeptide(L)'
;MEGDGVGTNGKRYHIDNLGSSGWITSRGKNASFGVGGVFSPFWRGEGYWRSKSGSVTFPLETGGWYAGTGTRYVKPSGISFASGPSLDLSYYRSVAVDLSLIPRGSLVYVPAYKSKNKDGWFRADDTGGAIDGRHIDVYRPPPSRSSDSGNYMTGKRIFVVPKARIAAYLKSHGAASAAATR
;
A
#
# COMPACT_ATOMS: atom_id res chain seq x y z
N MET A 1 2.25 2.07 0.02
CA MET A 1 1.08 2.94 0.27
C MET A 1 0.43 3.21 -1.05
N GLU A 2 -0.86 3.51 -1.06
CA GLU A 2 -1.67 3.37 -2.27
C GLU A 2 -1.07 4.15 -3.46
N GLY A 3 -0.96 3.49 -4.62
CA GLY A 3 -0.35 4.08 -5.82
C GLY A 3 1.17 4.25 -5.82
N ASP A 4 1.87 4.16 -4.67
CA ASP A 4 3.33 4.32 -4.58
C ASP A 4 4.09 3.00 -4.37
N GLY A 5 5.25 2.89 -5.04
CA GLY A 5 6.17 1.76 -4.90
C GLY A 5 7.64 2.16 -5.04
N VAL A 6 8.53 1.22 -4.71
CA VAL A 6 9.98 1.35 -4.97
C VAL A 6 10.37 0.29 -6.00
N GLY A 7 11.01 0.72 -7.09
CA GLY A 7 11.48 -0.19 -8.13
C GLY A 7 12.76 -0.93 -7.71
N THR A 8 13.14 -1.95 -8.50
CA THR A 8 14.40 -2.70 -8.29
C THR A 8 15.67 -1.84 -8.40
N ASN A 9 15.55 -0.65 -9.01
CA ASN A 9 16.59 0.37 -9.07
C ASN A 9 16.61 1.30 -7.85
N GLY A 10 15.80 1.04 -6.82
CA GLY A 10 15.68 1.87 -5.61
C GLY A 10 14.94 3.19 -5.80
N LYS A 11 14.46 3.50 -7.01
CA LYS A 11 13.69 4.73 -7.28
C LYS A 11 12.24 4.56 -6.82
N ARG A 12 11.64 5.66 -6.36
CA ARG A 12 10.20 5.74 -6.09
C ARG A 12 9.43 5.87 -7.41
N TYR A 13 8.29 5.21 -7.47
CA TYR A 13 7.35 5.23 -8.57
C TYR A 13 5.95 5.48 -8.03
N HIS A 14 5.23 6.41 -8.66
CA HIS A 14 3.82 6.66 -8.41
C HIS A 14 3.04 6.22 -9.64
N ILE A 15 2.20 5.21 -9.48
CA ILE A 15 1.28 4.72 -10.50
C ILE A 15 0.12 5.70 -10.61
N ASP A 16 0.02 6.36 -11.75
CA ASP A 16 -1.01 7.35 -12.05
C ASP A 16 -2.25 6.71 -12.67
N ASN A 17 -2.04 5.72 -13.54
CA ASN A 17 -3.10 4.92 -14.13
C ASN A 17 -2.70 3.45 -14.11
N LEU A 18 -3.62 2.58 -13.67
CA LEU A 18 -3.44 1.14 -13.70
C LEU A 18 -3.87 0.52 -15.04
N GLY A 19 -4.42 1.30 -15.96
CA GLY A 19 -5.07 0.80 -17.16
C GLY A 19 -6.38 0.07 -16.85
N SER A 20 -7.01 -0.48 -17.89
CA SER A 20 -8.35 -1.11 -17.82
C SER A 20 -8.33 -2.64 -17.82
N SER A 21 -7.14 -3.25 -17.69
CA SER A 21 -6.91 -4.68 -17.92
C SER A 21 -7.49 -5.60 -16.84
N GLY A 22 -7.76 -5.07 -15.64
CA GLY A 22 -8.34 -5.81 -14.52
C GLY A 22 -7.47 -6.99 -14.05
N TRP A 23 -8.13 -8.00 -13.47
CA TRP A 23 -7.48 -9.23 -12.98
C TRP A 23 -7.92 -10.43 -13.81
N ILE A 24 -6.98 -11.35 -14.03
CA ILE A 24 -7.18 -12.60 -14.75
C ILE A 24 -6.83 -13.81 -13.87
N THR A 25 -7.42 -14.95 -14.22
CA THR A 25 -7.18 -16.25 -13.62
C THR A 25 -5.87 -16.85 -14.15
N SER A 26 -5.40 -17.94 -13.55
CA SER A 26 -4.20 -18.67 -14.03
C SER A 26 -4.32 -19.18 -15.48
N ARG A 27 -5.55 -19.28 -16.00
CA ARG A 27 -5.84 -19.64 -17.40
C ARG A 27 -6.02 -18.43 -18.34
N GLY A 28 -5.77 -17.22 -17.84
CA GLY A 28 -5.85 -15.98 -18.63
C GLY A 28 -7.28 -15.54 -18.99
N LYS A 29 -8.28 -15.94 -18.21
CA LYS A 29 -9.68 -15.47 -18.29
C LYS A 29 -9.93 -14.41 -17.22
N ASN A 30 -10.99 -13.61 -17.35
CA ASN A 30 -11.33 -12.61 -16.33
C ASN A 30 -11.57 -13.27 -14.97
N ALA A 31 -11.01 -12.68 -13.92
CA ALA A 31 -11.18 -13.12 -12.55
C ALA A 31 -12.26 -12.32 -11.83
N SER A 32 -12.77 -12.89 -10.74
CA SER A 32 -13.74 -12.28 -9.83
C SER A 32 -13.28 -12.42 -8.39
N PHE A 33 -13.14 -11.31 -7.68
CA PHE A 33 -12.81 -11.30 -6.25
C PHE A 33 -13.96 -11.88 -5.43
N GLY A 34 -13.64 -12.62 -4.36
CA GLY A 34 -14.62 -13.22 -3.45
C GLY A 34 -15.32 -14.50 -3.95
N VAL A 35 -15.14 -14.90 -5.22
CA VAL A 35 -15.75 -16.13 -5.77
C VAL A 35 -14.86 -17.36 -5.57
N GLY A 36 -13.55 -17.21 -5.72
CA GLY A 36 -12.58 -18.29 -5.59
C GLY A 36 -12.57 -19.28 -6.76
N GLY A 37 -11.92 -20.43 -6.56
CA GLY A 37 -11.84 -21.52 -7.54
C GLY A 37 -11.22 -21.10 -8.88
N VAL A 38 -11.89 -21.47 -9.99
CA VAL A 38 -11.43 -21.16 -11.35
C VAL A 38 -11.51 -19.68 -11.70
N PHE A 39 -12.18 -18.86 -10.88
CA PHE A 39 -12.31 -17.41 -11.04
C PHE A 39 -11.37 -16.62 -10.14
N SER A 40 -10.53 -17.30 -9.35
CA SER A 40 -9.60 -16.64 -8.43
C SER A 40 -8.68 -15.67 -9.18
N PRO A 41 -8.51 -14.44 -8.68
CA PRO A 41 -7.52 -13.51 -9.22
C PRO A 41 -6.12 -14.09 -9.05
N PHE A 42 -5.36 -14.10 -10.14
CA PHE A 42 -4.01 -14.68 -10.18
C PHE A 42 -2.97 -13.68 -10.69
N TRP A 43 -3.30 -12.94 -11.74
CA TRP A 43 -2.41 -11.93 -12.33
C TRP A 43 -3.21 -10.73 -12.84
N ARG A 44 -2.53 -9.62 -13.13
CA ARG A 44 -3.14 -8.52 -13.90
C ARG A 44 -3.44 -8.96 -15.33
N GLY A 45 -4.40 -8.34 -15.99
CA GLY A 45 -4.73 -8.62 -17.40
C GLY A 45 -3.63 -8.30 -18.42
N GLU A 46 -2.44 -7.93 -17.95
CA GLU A 46 -1.28 -7.49 -18.73
C GLU A 46 0.04 -7.70 -17.97
N GLY A 47 1.17 -7.48 -18.62
CA GLY A 47 2.49 -7.64 -18.02
C GLY A 47 2.87 -9.10 -17.76
N TYR A 48 2.38 -10.04 -18.57
CA TYR A 48 2.64 -11.47 -18.43
C TYR A 48 2.88 -12.15 -19.77
N TRP A 49 3.33 -13.40 -19.74
CA TRP A 49 3.44 -14.24 -20.92
C TRP A 49 2.35 -15.30 -20.94
N ARG A 50 1.88 -15.68 -22.13
CA ARG A 50 1.07 -16.88 -22.33
C ARG A 50 1.96 -18.03 -22.74
N SER A 51 1.75 -19.19 -22.13
CA SER A 51 2.40 -20.42 -22.55
C SER A 51 1.72 -21.01 -23.80
N LYS A 52 2.30 -22.06 -24.37
CA LYS A 52 1.70 -22.80 -25.50
C LYS A 52 0.31 -23.37 -25.18
N SER A 53 0.02 -23.71 -23.92
CA SER A 53 -1.30 -24.16 -23.48
C SER A 53 -2.30 -23.02 -23.22
N GLY A 54 -1.86 -21.76 -23.35
CA GLY A 54 -2.69 -20.57 -23.16
C GLY A 54 -2.75 -20.08 -21.70
N SER A 55 -2.11 -20.76 -20.76
CA SER A 55 -2.03 -20.35 -19.35
C SER A 55 -1.15 -19.11 -19.15
N VAL A 56 -1.41 -18.38 -18.06
CA VAL A 56 -0.51 -17.33 -17.58
C VAL A 56 0.81 -17.98 -17.15
N THR A 57 1.93 -17.42 -17.62
CA THR A 57 3.29 -17.81 -17.24
C THR A 57 4.18 -16.56 -17.18
N PHE A 58 5.31 -16.67 -16.51
CA PHE A 58 6.30 -15.61 -16.36
C PHE A 58 7.66 -16.22 -15.98
N PRO A 59 8.77 -15.56 -16.31
CA PRO A 59 10.09 -16.00 -15.89
C PRO A 59 10.21 -15.92 -14.36
N LEU A 60 10.82 -16.94 -13.76
CA LEU A 60 11.15 -16.93 -12.34
C LEU A 60 12.52 -16.28 -12.14
N GLU A 61 12.71 -15.62 -10.99
CA GLU A 61 13.99 -14.99 -10.64
C GLU A 61 15.16 -15.99 -10.65
N THR A 62 14.91 -17.23 -10.22
CA THR A 62 15.89 -18.32 -10.20
C THR A 62 16.07 -19.02 -11.56
N GLY A 63 15.50 -18.46 -12.64
CA GLY A 63 15.46 -19.09 -13.95
C GLY A 63 14.29 -20.06 -14.12
N GLY A 64 14.01 -20.41 -15.38
CA GLY A 64 12.83 -21.18 -15.75
C GLY A 64 11.55 -20.33 -15.83
N TRP A 65 10.40 -21.02 -15.93
CA TRP A 65 9.10 -20.40 -16.13
C TRP A 65 8.07 -21.00 -15.19
N TYR A 66 7.16 -20.16 -14.67
CA TYR A 66 6.11 -20.60 -13.74
C TYR A 66 5.23 -21.74 -14.30
N ALA A 67 4.78 -21.64 -15.55
CA ALA A 67 3.87 -22.61 -16.19
C ALA A 67 4.24 -22.89 -17.65
N GLY A 68 5.49 -23.33 -17.85
CA GLY A 68 6.08 -23.57 -19.17
C GLY A 68 6.50 -22.27 -19.88
N THR A 69 7.32 -22.41 -20.93
CA THR A 69 7.90 -21.26 -21.64
C THR A 69 6.83 -20.34 -22.22
N GLY A 70 7.00 -19.04 -22.00
CA GLY A 70 6.18 -18.01 -22.60
C GLY A 70 6.39 -17.94 -24.12
N THR A 71 5.30 -18.03 -24.88
CA THR A 71 5.31 -17.91 -26.34
C THR A 71 4.76 -16.57 -26.82
N ARG A 72 3.96 -15.88 -26.01
CA ARG A 72 3.39 -14.56 -26.34
C ARG A 72 3.35 -13.63 -25.13
N TYR A 73 4.00 -12.48 -25.22
CA TYR A 73 3.91 -11.44 -24.20
C TYR A 73 2.64 -10.59 -24.37
N VAL A 74 1.92 -10.39 -23.27
CA VAL A 74 0.79 -9.47 -23.18
C VAL A 74 1.31 -8.18 -22.55
N LYS A 75 1.59 -7.19 -23.40
CA LYS A 75 2.18 -5.91 -22.98
C LYS A 75 1.21 -5.13 -22.09
N PRO A 76 1.71 -4.43 -21.05
CA PRO A 76 0.95 -3.40 -20.36
C PRO A 76 0.44 -2.33 -21.33
N SER A 77 -0.81 -1.90 -21.15
CA SER A 77 -1.46 -0.87 -21.95
C SER A 77 -2.23 0.09 -21.06
N GLY A 78 -1.98 1.39 -21.21
CA GLY A 78 -2.65 2.42 -20.41
C GLY A 78 -2.16 2.52 -18.97
N ILE A 79 -1.07 1.83 -18.60
CA ILE A 79 -0.36 2.08 -17.35
C ILE A 79 0.50 3.34 -17.52
N SER A 80 0.33 4.31 -16.63
CA SER A 80 1.17 5.52 -16.55
C SER A 80 1.74 5.70 -15.16
N PHE A 81 2.85 6.45 -15.09
CA PHE A 81 3.47 6.87 -13.85
C PHE A 81 3.49 8.39 -13.78
N ALA A 82 3.09 8.95 -12.64
CA ALA A 82 3.19 10.38 -12.39
C ALA A 82 4.57 10.76 -11.86
N SER A 83 4.93 12.03 -12.01
CA SER A 83 6.10 12.61 -11.37
C SER A 83 5.86 12.81 -9.87
N GLY A 84 6.85 12.46 -9.05
CA GLY A 84 6.78 12.63 -7.61
C GLY A 84 5.91 11.56 -6.92
N PRO A 85 5.83 11.58 -5.57
CA PRO A 85 5.02 10.65 -4.81
C PRO A 85 3.51 10.99 -4.90
N SER A 86 2.63 10.01 -4.68
CA SER A 86 1.18 10.26 -4.65
C SER A 86 0.75 11.10 -3.45
N LEU A 87 1.45 10.93 -2.32
CA LEU A 87 1.21 11.61 -1.06
C LEU A 87 2.54 11.94 -0.37
N ASP A 88 2.57 13.00 0.42
CA ASP A 88 3.73 13.37 1.25
C ASP A 88 3.78 12.52 2.53
N LEU A 89 4.23 11.28 2.37
CA LEU A 89 4.27 10.29 3.44
C LEU A 89 5.64 10.23 4.10
N SER A 90 5.64 10.17 5.43
CA SER A 90 6.86 10.12 6.24
C SER A 90 7.04 8.76 6.90
N TYR A 91 8.22 8.16 6.75
CA TYR A 91 8.51 6.84 7.31
C TYR A 91 8.36 6.83 8.82
N TYR A 92 7.68 5.81 9.32
CA TYR A 92 7.30 5.63 10.72
C TYR A 92 6.55 6.82 11.33
N ARG A 93 5.90 7.63 10.48
CA ARG A 93 5.08 8.80 10.86
C ARG A 93 3.73 8.80 10.17
N SER A 94 3.60 8.19 9.00
CA SER A 94 2.33 8.05 8.28
C SER A 94 1.80 6.62 8.35
N VAL A 95 0.49 6.46 8.48
CA VAL A 95 -0.22 5.17 8.45
C VAL A 95 -1.38 5.22 7.46
N ALA A 96 -1.64 4.08 6.82
CA ALA A 96 -2.87 3.83 6.07
C ALA A 96 -3.91 3.25 7.02
N VAL A 97 -5.15 3.72 6.89
CA VAL A 97 -6.28 3.34 7.76
C VAL A 97 -7.57 3.16 6.95
N ASP A 98 -8.56 2.51 7.55
CA ASP A 98 -9.95 2.58 7.11
C ASP A 98 -10.53 3.96 7.43
N LEU A 99 -10.83 4.75 6.40
CA LEU A 99 -11.33 6.12 6.54
C LEU A 99 -12.77 6.20 7.06
N SER A 100 -13.55 5.12 7.00
CA SER A 100 -14.88 5.06 7.62
C SER A 100 -14.80 5.00 9.16
N LEU A 101 -13.67 4.51 9.69
CA LEU A 101 -13.42 4.38 11.13
C LEU A 101 -12.49 5.47 11.67
N ILE A 102 -11.39 5.77 10.98
CA ILE A 102 -10.37 6.74 11.39
C ILE A 102 -10.27 7.83 10.32
N PRO A 103 -10.82 9.03 10.58
CA PRO A 103 -10.76 10.12 9.61
C PRO A 103 -9.30 10.50 9.27
N ARG A 104 -9.06 10.82 7.99
CA ARG A 104 -7.75 11.31 7.53
C ARG A 104 -7.29 12.53 8.34
N GLY A 105 -6.01 12.55 8.70
CA GLY A 105 -5.37 13.57 9.54
C GLY A 105 -5.56 13.36 11.05
N SER A 106 -6.18 12.26 11.48
CA SER A 106 -6.20 11.88 12.91
C SER A 106 -4.80 11.47 13.38
N LEU A 107 -4.52 11.64 14.68
CA LEU A 107 -3.31 11.10 15.30
C LEU A 107 -3.59 9.69 15.81
N VAL A 108 -2.66 8.79 15.52
CA VAL A 108 -2.73 7.37 15.86
C VAL A 108 -1.52 7.04 16.73
N TYR A 109 -1.76 6.58 17.95
CA TYR A 109 -0.72 6.15 18.87
C TYR A 109 -0.67 4.62 18.92
N VAL A 110 0.50 4.08 18.60
CA VAL A 110 0.79 2.66 18.57
C VAL A 110 1.96 2.39 19.52
N PRO A 111 1.70 1.99 20.79
CA PRO A 111 2.75 1.77 21.78
C PRO A 111 3.85 0.81 21.32
N ALA A 112 3.49 -0.19 20.51
CA ALA A 112 4.43 -1.18 19.97
C ALA A 112 5.53 -0.57 19.08
N TYR A 113 5.31 0.63 18.53
CA TYR A 113 6.27 1.32 17.67
C TYR A 113 7.12 2.38 18.39
N LYS A 114 6.94 2.58 19.70
CA LYS A 114 7.74 3.55 20.47
C LYS A 114 9.24 3.37 20.31
N SER A 115 9.73 2.13 20.27
CA SER A 115 11.16 1.86 20.07
C SER A 115 11.64 2.16 18.66
N LYS A 116 10.75 2.23 17.67
CA LYS A 116 11.08 2.49 16.26
C LYS A 116 11.05 3.97 15.91
N ASN A 117 10.08 4.72 16.41
CA ASN A 117 9.91 6.16 16.10
C ASN A 117 9.98 7.07 17.33
N LYS A 118 10.51 6.56 18.46
CA LYS A 118 10.75 7.24 19.75
C LYS A 118 9.51 7.55 20.58
N ASP A 119 8.36 7.81 19.96
CA ASP A 119 7.17 8.32 20.65
C ASP A 119 5.88 7.52 20.39
N GLY A 120 5.89 6.61 19.42
CA GLY A 120 4.76 5.75 19.04
C GLY A 120 3.67 6.46 18.23
N TRP A 121 3.85 7.72 17.86
CA TRP A 121 2.83 8.54 17.19
C TRP A 121 2.98 8.53 15.68
N PHE A 122 1.81 8.46 15.04
CA PHE A 122 1.60 8.49 13.61
C PHE A 122 0.44 9.42 13.28
N ARG A 123 0.33 9.74 11.99
CA ARG A 123 -0.80 10.44 11.41
C ARG A 123 -1.46 9.57 10.34
N ALA A 124 -2.79 9.53 10.36
CA ALA A 124 -3.59 8.85 9.35
C ALA A 124 -3.56 9.64 8.04
N ASP A 125 -2.55 9.40 7.21
CA ASP A 125 -2.30 10.16 5.99
C ASP A 125 -2.68 9.40 4.72
N ASP A 126 -2.95 8.09 4.81
CA ASP A 126 -3.28 7.25 3.64
C ASP A 126 -4.43 6.27 3.91
N THR A 127 -4.83 5.54 2.88
CA THR A 127 -5.76 4.40 2.93
C THR A 127 -5.28 3.30 1.98
N GLY A 128 -6.07 2.25 1.79
CA GLY A 128 -5.79 1.24 0.79
C GLY A 128 -6.90 0.20 0.72
N GLY A 129 -7.08 -0.40 -0.47
CA GLY A 129 -8.21 -1.31 -0.72
C GLY A 129 -8.29 -2.56 0.16
N ALA A 130 -7.22 -2.92 0.87
CA ALA A 130 -7.19 -4.03 1.83
C ALA A 130 -7.01 -3.58 3.31
N ILE A 131 -7.09 -2.27 3.56
CA ILE A 131 -6.97 -1.68 4.90
C ILE A 131 -8.39 -1.34 5.38
N ASP A 132 -9.08 -2.35 5.90
CA ASP A 132 -10.46 -2.28 6.36
C ASP A 132 -10.60 -2.53 7.88
N GLY A 133 -11.60 -1.89 8.49
CA GLY A 133 -11.91 -2.04 9.90
C GLY A 133 -10.78 -1.61 10.85
N ARG A 134 -10.52 -2.42 11.88
CA ARG A 134 -9.55 -2.12 12.96
C ARG A 134 -8.13 -2.57 12.61
N HIS A 135 -7.70 -2.23 11.41
CA HIS A 135 -6.39 -2.57 10.83
C HIS A 135 -5.72 -1.29 10.32
N ILE A 136 -4.41 -1.17 10.53
CA ILE A 136 -3.58 -0.10 9.97
C ILE A 136 -2.38 -0.71 9.26
N ASP A 137 -1.85 -0.02 8.26
CA ASP A 137 -0.55 -0.33 7.66
C ASP A 137 0.43 0.84 7.89
N VAL A 138 1.65 0.51 8.32
CA VAL A 138 2.66 1.50 8.72
C VAL A 138 3.56 1.81 7.54
N TYR A 139 3.65 3.09 7.18
CA TYR A 139 4.61 3.52 6.16
C TYR A 139 6.02 3.34 6.68
N ARG A 140 6.80 2.44 6.09
CA ARG A 140 8.16 2.12 6.52
C ARG A 140 9.13 2.18 5.34
N PRO A 141 10.44 2.32 5.60
CA PRO A 141 11.44 2.19 4.55
C PRO A 141 11.36 0.80 3.90
N PRO A 142 11.72 0.70 2.61
CA PRO A 142 11.84 -0.60 1.95
C PRO A 142 12.83 -1.48 2.71
N PRO A 143 12.58 -2.80 2.77
CA PRO A 143 13.55 -3.70 3.38
C PRO A 143 14.86 -3.73 2.58
N SER A 144 15.95 -4.11 3.23
CA SER A 144 17.25 -4.26 2.56
C SER A 144 17.32 -5.46 1.60
N ARG A 145 16.32 -6.36 1.66
CA ARG A 145 16.20 -7.55 0.81
C ARG A 145 14.77 -7.69 0.31
N SER A 146 14.59 -8.11 -0.94
CA SER A 146 13.28 -8.38 -1.55
C SER A 146 12.51 -9.52 -0.87
N SER A 147 13.22 -10.43 -0.20
CA SER A 147 12.64 -11.58 0.52
C SER A 147 12.13 -11.28 1.93
N ASP A 148 12.31 -10.06 2.43
CA ASP A 148 11.78 -9.63 3.73
C ASP A 148 10.26 -9.45 3.64
N SER A 149 9.52 -10.35 4.29
CA SER A 149 8.05 -10.35 4.34
C SER A 149 7.46 -9.24 5.21
N GLY A 150 8.29 -8.42 5.87
CA GLY A 150 7.88 -7.35 6.76
C GLY A 150 7.52 -7.82 8.15
N ASN A 151 6.92 -6.91 8.92
CA ASN A 151 6.49 -7.17 10.30
C ASN A 151 4.96 -7.16 10.35
N TYR A 152 4.37 -8.29 10.70
CA TYR A 152 2.93 -8.40 10.93
C TYR A 152 2.66 -8.58 12.43
N MET A 153 1.77 -7.75 13.00
CA MET A 153 1.45 -7.75 14.42
C MET A 153 -0.06 -7.75 14.63
N THR A 154 -0.56 -8.74 15.38
CA THR A 154 -1.98 -8.86 15.71
C THR A 154 -2.25 -8.52 17.18
N GLY A 155 -3.49 -8.12 17.48
CA GLY A 155 -3.95 -7.87 18.86
C GLY A 155 -3.25 -6.72 19.58
N LYS A 156 -2.55 -5.84 18.86
CA LYS A 156 -1.87 -4.68 19.46
C LYS A 156 -2.86 -3.55 19.69
N ARG A 157 -2.67 -2.84 20.80
CA ARG A 157 -3.47 -1.67 21.14
C ARG A 157 -3.11 -0.51 20.22
N ILE A 158 -4.14 0.16 19.73
CA ILE A 158 -4.05 1.38 18.94
C ILE A 158 -5.00 2.39 19.58
N PHE A 159 -4.53 3.61 19.77
CA PHE A 159 -5.34 4.71 20.30
C PHE A 159 -5.44 5.81 19.26
N VAL A 160 -6.61 6.42 19.13
CA VAL A 160 -6.87 7.42 18.09
C VAL A 160 -7.32 8.72 18.74
N VAL A 161 -6.71 9.82 18.32
CA VAL A 161 -7.20 11.17 18.55
C VAL A 161 -7.77 11.68 17.23
N PRO A 162 -9.11 11.77 17.09
CA PRO A 162 -9.73 12.20 15.85
C PRO A 162 -9.31 13.61 15.45
N LYS A 163 -9.14 13.86 14.15
CA LYS A 163 -8.77 15.17 13.58
C LYS A 163 -9.58 16.34 14.17
N ALA A 164 -10.89 16.18 14.33
CA ALA A 164 -11.76 17.21 14.91
C ALA A 164 -11.35 17.61 16.34
N ARG A 165 -10.92 16.64 17.17
CA ARG A 165 -10.46 16.91 18.54
C ARG A 165 -9.11 17.62 18.56
N ILE A 166 -8.23 17.30 17.61
CA ILE A 166 -6.95 18.00 17.44
C ILE A 166 -7.22 19.47 17.09
N ALA A 167 -8.10 19.72 16.12
CA ALA A 167 -8.46 21.09 15.73
C ALA A 167 -9.06 21.88 16.90
N ALA A 168 -9.96 21.26 17.68
CA ALA A 168 -10.54 21.90 18.87
C ALA A 168 -9.48 22.21 19.95
N TYR A 169 -8.55 21.29 20.18
CA TYR A 169 -7.44 21.48 21.11
C TYR A 169 -6.53 22.65 20.67
N LEU A 170 -6.13 22.67 19.40
CA LEU A 170 -5.31 23.75 18.84
C LEU A 170 -6.04 25.10 18.85
N LYS A 171 -7.35 25.14 18.62
CA LYS A 171 -8.12 26.39 18.72
C LYS A 171 -8.16 26.93 20.14
N SER A 172 -8.31 26.05 21.13
CA SER A 172 -8.42 26.43 22.55
C SER A 172 -7.07 26.73 23.19
N HIS A 173 -5.97 26.16 22.69
CA HIS A 173 -4.64 26.25 23.32
C HIS A 173 -3.57 26.89 22.42
N GLY A 174 -3.83 27.10 21.13
CA GLY A 174 -2.91 27.73 20.17
C GLY A 174 -2.85 29.26 20.27
N ALA A 175 -3.87 29.91 20.84
CA ALA A 175 -3.80 31.33 21.16
C ALA A 175 -2.83 31.62 22.33
N ALA A 176 -2.58 30.64 23.20
CA ALA A 176 -1.69 30.80 24.36
C ALA A 176 -0.21 30.71 24.01
N SER A 177 0.18 30.00 22.93
CA SER A 177 1.59 29.91 22.51
C SER A 177 2.08 31.15 21.75
N ALA A 178 1.21 31.82 20.99
CA ALA A 178 1.55 33.06 20.29
C ALA A 178 1.72 34.28 21.23
N ALA A 179 1.09 34.25 22.41
CA ALA A 179 1.23 35.29 23.44
C ALA A 179 2.48 35.11 24.32
N ALA A 180 3.05 33.90 24.38
CA ALA A 180 4.23 33.59 25.19
C ALA A 180 5.57 33.76 24.44
N THR A 181 5.53 34.27 23.19
CA THR A 181 6.72 34.53 22.37
C THR A 181 6.91 36.03 22.07
N ARG A 182 6.35 36.92 22.89
CA ARG A 182 6.63 38.37 22.84
C ARG A 182 7.33 38.83 24.10
#